data_AF-A0A6M3MC15-F1
#
_entry.id   AF-A0A6M3MC15-F1
#
_cell.length_a   1.000
_cell.length_b   1.000
_cell.length_c   1.000
_cell.angle_alpha   90.00
_cell.angle_beta   90.00
_cell.angle_gamma   90.00
#
_symmetry.space_group_name_H-M   'P 1'
#
loop_
_entity.id
_entity.type
_entity.pdbx_description
1 polymer ?
#
loop_
_entity_poly.entity_id
_entity_poly.type
_entity_poly.pdbx_seq_one_letter_code
_entity_poly.pdbx_strand_id
1 'polypeptide(L)'
;MNPFQDQRIQMDILGIKEYPFSEPILKTAYRKKAFEFHPDVSGTETEEKMKKINTAYTLLLPYTQKLGCVETEKWEIPETDIFKLWETCKACSGKGYNLRQVPSVEACPDCPSKHRSVGGWMAFIFAFSGFSESIRGQGYHKGQCPSCLGKGQNSRMKECSRCDGTGEVKIVCATCNGKGVKRNKEQYIKEKCWDCSSRGKIEIKPFDPVIRKGAVLNGKGGKDK
;
A
#
# COMPACT_ATOMS: atom_id res chain seq x y z
N MET A 1 -36.45 -24.61 -37.96
CA MET A 1 -36.51 -23.93 -36.65
C MET A 1 -36.76 -22.46 -36.91
N ASN A 2 -37.74 -21.86 -36.24
CA ASN A 2 -38.15 -20.48 -36.50
C ASN A 2 -37.27 -19.55 -35.63
N PRO A 3 -36.31 -18.81 -36.20
CA PRO A 3 -35.28 -18.08 -35.43
C PRO A 3 -35.87 -17.02 -34.47
N PHE A 4 -37.09 -16.57 -34.74
CA PHE A 4 -37.83 -15.64 -33.87
C PHE A 4 -38.36 -16.27 -32.58
N GLN A 5 -38.63 -17.59 -32.55
CA GLN A 5 -39.10 -18.24 -31.33
C GLN A 5 -37.96 -18.45 -30.33
N ASP A 6 -36.76 -18.77 -30.81
CA ASP A 6 -35.58 -18.96 -29.98
C ASP A 6 -35.21 -17.68 -29.22
N GLN A 7 -35.34 -16.51 -29.86
CA GLN A 7 -35.08 -15.20 -29.24
C GLN A 7 -36.04 -14.90 -28.08
N ARG A 8 -37.35 -15.14 -28.26
CA ARG A 8 -38.34 -14.90 -27.20
C ARG A 8 -38.06 -15.78 -25.97
N ILE A 9 -37.64 -17.03 -26.18
CA ILE A 9 -37.26 -17.95 -25.10
C ILE A 9 -36.04 -17.40 -24.35
N GLN A 10 -35.00 -16.94 -25.06
CA GLN A 10 -33.82 -16.36 -24.41
C GLN A 10 -34.15 -15.06 -23.66
N MET A 11 -35.04 -14.22 -24.21
CA MET A 11 -35.48 -12.98 -23.55
C MET A 11 -36.23 -13.28 -22.26
N ASP A 12 -37.07 -14.32 -22.24
CA ASP A 12 -37.80 -14.74 -21.05
C ASP A 12 -36.87 -15.29 -19.95
N ILE A 13 -35.84 -16.05 -20.33
CA ILE A 13 -34.79 -16.51 -19.40
C ILE A 13 -34.10 -15.33 -18.70
N LEU A 14 -33.80 -14.25 -19.44
CA LEU A 14 -33.20 -13.04 -18.89
C LEU A 14 -34.23 -12.08 -18.26
N GLY A 15 -35.52 -12.28 -18.48
CA GLY A 15 -36.60 -11.43 -17.97
C GLY A 15 -36.80 -10.11 -18.72
N ILE A 16 -36.44 -10.06 -20.01
CA ILE A 16 -36.65 -8.89 -20.88
C ILE A 16 -38.02 -9.01 -21.55
N LYS A 17 -38.91 -8.03 -21.29
CA LYS A 17 -40.29 -8.06 -21.80
C LYS A 17 -40.49 -7.28 -23.09
N GLU A 18 -39.60 -6.35 -23.41
CA GLU A 18 -39.78 -5.38 -24.50
C GLU A 18 -38.74 -5.59 -25.60
N TYR A 19 -39.21 -5.52 -26.86
CA TYR A 19 -38.39 -5.53 -28.08
C TYR A 19 -38.76 -4.30 -28.93
N PRO A 20 -37.80 -3.57 -29.52
CA PRO A 20 -36.35 -3.81 -29.48
C PRO A 20 -35.71 -3.42 -28.14
N PHE A 21 -34.57 -4.03 -27.80
CA PHE A 21 -33.81 -3.75 -26.59
C PHE A 21 -32.36 -3.35 -26.93
N SER A 22 -31.77 -2.53 -26.08
CA SER A 22 -30.39 -2.08 -26.21
C SER A 22 -29.43 -2.98 -25.42
N GLU A 23 -28.16 -2.99 -25.81
CA GLU A 23 -27.09 -3.70 -25.11
C GLU A 23 -27.01 -3.41 -23.59
N PRO A 24 -27.18 -2.16 -23.08
CA PRO A 24 -27.17 -1.92 -21.63
C PRO A 24 -28.35 -2.57 -20.90
N ILE A 25 -29.52 -2.66 -21.50
CA ILE A 25 -30.69 -3.33 -20.92
C ILE A 25 -30.41 -4.84 -20.80
N LEU A 26 -29.85 -5.43 -21.86
CA LEU A 26 -29.45 -6.84 -21.88
C LEU A 26 -28.41 -7.16 -20.78
N LYS A 27 -27.37 -6.33 -20.65
CA LYS A 27 -26.34 -6.47 -19.60
C LYS A 27 -26.92 -6.34 -18.20
N THR A 28 -27.87 -5.42 -18.00
CA THR A 28 -28.51 -5.19 -16.70
C THR A 28 -29.36 -6.38 -16.28
N ALA A 29 -30.16 -6.92 -17.22
CA ALA A 29 -30.98 -8.11 -17.00
C ALA A 29 -30.13 -9.35 -16.67
N TYR A 30 -29.03 -9.56 -17.41
CA TYR A 30 -28.07 -10.63 -17.15
C TYR A 30 -27.46 -10.52 -15.74
N ARG A 31 -26.99 -9.33 -15.33
CA ARG A 31 -26.40 -9.12 -14.00
C ARG A 31 -27.38 -9.43 -12.87
N LYS A 32 -28.64 -9.01 -13.03
CA LYS A 32 -29.69 -9.27 -12.05
C LYS A 32 -29.92 -10.77 -11.86
N LYS A 33 -30.01 -11.52 -12.96
CA LYS A 33 -30.17 -12.98 -12.95
C LYS A 33 -28.93 -13.71 -12.41
N ALA A 34 -27.73 -13.28 -12.80
CA ALA A 34 -26.47 -13.86 -12.30
C ALA A 34 -26.31 -13.70 -10.78
N PHE A 35 -26.78 -12.57 -10.22
CA PHE A 35 -26.77 -12.34 -8.78
C PHE A 35 -27.75 -13.24 -8.03
N GLU A 36 -28.97 -13.42 -8.57
CA GLU A 36 -29.99 -14.31 -7.98
C GLU A 36 -29.51 -15.77 -7.91
N PHE A 37 -28.72 -16.21 -8.89
CA PHE A 37 -28.24 -17.59 -9.01
C PHE A 37 -26.75 -17.76 -8.67
N HIS A 38 -26.17 -16.85 -7.88
CA HIS A 38 -24.80 -17.02 -7.40
C HIS A 38 -24.69 -18.29 -6.53
N PRO A 39 -23.64 -19.12 -6.70
CA PRO A 39 -23.50 -20.39 -5.95
C PRO A 39 -23.56 -20.21 -4.43
N ASP A 40 -23.09 -19.06 -3.92
CA ASP A 40 -23.15 -18.72 -2.49
C ASP A 40 -24.57 -18.47 -1.96
N VAL A 41 -25.55 -18.22 -2.84
CA VAL A 41 -26.93 -17.82 -2.47
C VAL A 41 -27.93 -18.95 -2.67
N SER A 42 -27.76 -19.85 -3.66
CA SER A 42 -28.83 -20.78 -4.08
C SER A 42 -28.45 -22.26 -4.29
N GLY A 43 -27.32 -22.75 -3.79
CA GLY A 43 -27.04 -24.20 -3.69
C GLY A 43 -26.80 -24.92 -5.04
N THR A 44 -27.01 -26.24 -5.10
CA THR A 44 -26.56 -27.12 -6.20
C THR A 44 -27.35 -27.03 -7.52
N GLU A 45 -28.58 -26.50 -7.51
CA GLU A 45 -29.38 -26.33 -8.74
C GLU A 45 -29.04 -25.05 -9.54
N THR A 46 -28.02 -24.30 -9.12
CA THR A 46 -27.65 -23.00 -9.69
C THR A 46 -26.84 -23.11 -10.96
N GLU A 47 -26.03 -24.15 -11.10
CA GLU A 47 -25.07 -24.26 -12.20
C GLU A 47 -25.77 -24.42 -13.56
N GLU A 48 -26.81 -25.24 -13.63
CA GLU A 48 -27.59 -25.42 -14.86
C GLU A 48 -28.38 -24.16 -15.24
N LYS A 49 -28.93 -23.46 -14.25
CA LYS A 49 -29.66 -22.20 -14.45
C LYS A 49 -28.71 -21.10 -14.91
N MET A 50 -27.49 -21.06 -14.36
CA MET A 50 -26.45 -20.11 -14.76
C MET A 50 -25.94 -20.38 -16.18
N LYS A 51 -25.77 -21.66 -16.56
CA LYS A 51 -25.44 -22.03 -17.95
C LYS A 51 -26.51 -21.52 -18.93
N LYS A 52 -27.79 -21.68 -18.59
CA LYS A 52 -28.92 -21.17 -19.41
C LYS A 52 -28.92 -19.64 -19.53
N ILE A 53 -28.61 -18.93 -18.45
CA ILE A 53 -28.49 -17.46 -18.44
C ILE A 53 -27.32 -17.00 -19.33
N ASN A 54 -26.18 -17.70 -19.27
CA ASN A 54 -25.02 -17.39 -20.11
C ASN A 54 -25.30 -17.64 -21.59
N THR A 55 -25.94 -18.76 -21.93
CA THR A 55 -26.33 -19.06 -23.32
C THR A 55 -27.36 -18.06 -23.85
N ALA A 56 -28.32 -17.63 -23.01
CA ALA A 56 -29.30 -16.63 -23.40
C ALA A 56 -28.66 -15.29 -23.73
N TYR A 57 -27.70 -14.87 -22.92
CA TYR A 57 -26.97 -13.61 -23.14
C TYR A 57 -26.17 -13.62 -24.45
N THR A 58 -25.41 -14.70 -24.71
CA THR A 58 -24.57 -14.79 -25.93
C THR A 58 -25.41 -14.81 -27.21
N LEU A 59 -26.56 -15.49 -27.18
CA LEU A 59 -27.48 -15.54 -28.31
C LEU A 59 -28.19 -14.21 -28.58
N LEU A 60 -28.48 -13.41 -27.54
CA LEU A 60 -29.19 -12.13 -27.68
C LEU A 60 -28.28 -10.94 -28.01
N LEU A 61 -26.98 -11.04 -27.70
CA LEU A 61 -25.99 -9.99 -27.98
C LEU A 61 -26.02 -9.44 -29.43
N PRO A 62 -26.04 -10.28 -30.49
CA PRO A 62 -26.07 -9.79 -31.87
C PRO A 62 -27.39 -9.10 -32.28
N TYR A 63 -28.47 -9.30 -31.52
CA TYR A 63 -29.79 -8.73 -31.81
C TYR A 63 -30.07 -7.43 -31.05
N THR A 64 -29.08 -6.93 -30.30
CA THR A 64 -29.19 -5.65 -29.61
C THR A 64 -29.26 -4.52 -30.62
N GLN A 65 -30.26 -3.64 -30.45
CA GLN A 65 -30.32 -2.44 -31.26
C GLN A 65 -29.26 -1.48 -30.74
N LYS A 66 -28.23 -1.21 -31.58
CA LYS A 66 -27.35 -0.06 -31.38
C LYS A 66 -28.22 1.17 -31.56
N LEU A 67 -28.65 1.78 -30.44
CA LEU A 67 -29.27 3.08 -30.47
C LEU A 67 -28.32 4.00 -31.24
N GLY A 68 -28.77 4.51 -32.38
CA GLY A 68 -28.03 5.50 -33.16
C GLY A 68 -27.75 6.70 -32.26
N CYS A 69 -26.47 6.94 -32.02
CA CYS A 69 -26.01 8.08 -31.25
C CYS A 69 -26.37 9.36 -32.02
N VAL A 70 -27.09 10.29 -31.38
CA VAL A 70 -26.88 11.71 -31.68
C VAL A 70 -25.42 12.01 -31.29
N GLU A 71 -24.70 12.62 -32.22
CA GLU A 71 -23.30 13.03 -32.12
C GLU A 71 -23.01 13.79 -30.81
N THR A 72 -22.44 13.10 -29.83
CA THR A 72 -21.57 13.72 -28.84
C THR A 72 -20.38 12.80 -28.62
N GLU A 73 -19.28 13.19 -29.26
CA GLU A 73 -17.89 12.80 -28.99
C GLU A 73 -17.63 11.31 -28.70
N LYS A 74 -17.14 10.67 -29.75
CA LYS A 74 -16.43 9.38 -29.80
C LYS A 74 -15.52 9.13 -28.58
N TRP A 75 -15.98 8.32 -27.62
CA TRP A 75 -15.12 7.63 -26.65
C TRP A 75 -14.95 6.17 -27.10
N GLU A 76 -13.82 5.86 -27.73
CA GLU A 76 -13.39 4.48 -27.98
C GLU A 76 -12.93 3.86 -26.65
N ILE A 77 -13.71 2.93 -26.11
CA ILE A 77 -13.32 2.13 -24.95
C ILE A 77 -12.45 0.98 -25.48
N PRO A 78 -11.16 0.89 -25.13
CA PRO A 78 -10.31 -0.22 -25.57
C PRO A 78 -10.83 -1.54 -24.98
N GLU A 79 -10.63 -2.64 -25.71
CA GLU A 79 -11.02 -4.03 -25.37
C GLU A 79 -10.28 -4.60 -24.14
N THR A 80 -10.13 -3.83 -23.07
CA THR A 80 -9.56 -4.31 -21.81
C THR A 80 -10.69 -4.74 -20.90
N ASP A 81 -10.66 -6.02 -20.50
CA ASP A 81 -11.52 -6.67 -19.51
C ASP A 81 -12.20 -5.69 -18.55
N ILE A 82 -13.52 -5.50 -18.72
CA ILE A 82 -14.38 -4.69 -17.86
C ILE A 82 -14.30 -5.15 -16.38
N PHE A 83 -13.81 -6.36 -16.14
CA PHE A 83 -13.62 -6.95 -14.81
C PHE A 83 -12.28 -6.60 -14.14
N LYS A 84 -11.34 -5.91 -14.82
CA LYS A 84 -10.06 -5.49 -14.27
C LYS A 84 -9.87 -3.98 -14.47
N LEU A 85 -10.73 -3.21 -13.82
CA LEU A 85 -10.59 -1.77 -13.80
C LEU A 85 -9.55 -1.39 -12.74
N TRP A 86 -8.41 -0.87 -13.17
CA TRP A 86 -7.34 -0.42 -12.27
C TRP A 86 -7.27 1.10 -12.31
N GLU A 87 -7.41 1.73 -11.14
CA GLU A 87 -7.15 3.17 -10.98
C GLU A 87 -5.77 3.39 -10.35
N THR A 88 -5.20 4.55 -10.60
CA THR A 88 -3.98 4.96 -9.89
C THR A 88 -4.30 5.11 -8.41
N CYS A 89 -3.42 4.56 -7.57
CA CYS A 89 -3.58 4.70 -6.13
C CYS A 89 -3.47 6.17 -5.76
N LYS A 90 -4.58 6.78 -5.31
CA LYS A 90 -4.63 8.20 -4.93
C LYS A 90 -3.63 8.53 -3.81
N ALA A 91 -3.46 7.62 -2.86
CA ALA A 91 -2.58 7.81 -1.72
C ALA A 91 -1.10 7.98 -2.11
N CYS A 92 -0.60 7.21 -3.09
CA CYS A 92 0.79 7.33 -3.56
C CYS A 92 0.91 7.94 -4.96
N SER A 93 -0.19 8.41 -5.55
CA SER A 93 -0.25 8.95 -6.92
C SER A 93 0.42 8.04 -7.96
N GLY A 94 0.17 6.73 -7.88
CA GLY A 94 0.77 5.77 -8.83
C GLY A 94 2.18 5.27 -8.48
N LYS A 95 2.85 5.86 -7.48
CA LYS A 95 4.26 5.56 -7.18
C LYS A 95 4.49 4.21 -6.50
N GLY A 96 3.47 3.67 -5.82
CA GLY A 96 3.58 2.43 -5.04
C GLY A 96 4.29 2.58 -3.68
N TYR A 97 4.82 3.76 -3.36
CA TYR A 97 5.46 4.04 -2.08
C TYR A 97 5.15 5.45 -1.61
N ASN A 98 5.23 5.65 -0.31
CA ASN A 98 5.14 6.97 0.32
C ASN A 98 6.51 7.35 0.87
N LEU A 99 6.82 8.65 0.86
CA LEU A 99 8.05 9.16 1.43
C LEU A 99 7.79 9.54 2.89
N ARG A 100 8.53 8.92 3.80
CA ARG A 100 8.53 9.29 5.21
C ARG A 100 9.80 10.05 5.53
N GLN A 101 9.63 11.24 6.08
CA GLN A 101 10.73 12.01 6.65
C GLN A 101 11.28 11.29 7.88
N VAL A 102 12.58 11.06 7.88
CA VAL A 102 13.31 10.55 9.03
C VAL A 102 14.48 11.49 9.35
N PRO A 103 14.80 11.67 10.64
CA PRO A 103 15.98 12.41 11.03
C PRO A 103 17.22 11.63 10.60
N SER A 104 18.00 12.21 9.70
CA SER A 104 19.32 11.69 9.39
C SER A 104 20.26 12.03 10.53
N VAL A 105 20.80 11.01 11.18
CA VAL A 105 21.77 11.17 12.25
C VAL A 105 23.10 10.63 11.74
N GLU A 106 24.09 11.51 11.70
CA GLU A 106 25.46 11.16 11.31
C GLU A 106 26.40 11.32 12.51
N ALA A 107 27.48 10.55 12.51
CA ALA A 107 28.52 10.72 13.51
C ALA A 107 29.13 12.13 13.41
N CYS A 108 29.45 12.74 14.56
CA CYS A 108 30.12 14.04 14.54
C CYS A 108 31.54 13.87 13.96
N PRO A 109 31.90 14.56 12.85
CA PRO A 109 33.21 14.41 12.21
C PRO A 109 34.37 14.86 13.12
N ASP A 110 34.08 15.77 14.05
CA ASP A 110 35.06 16.35 14.98
C ASP A 110 35.26 15.50 16.25
N CYS A 111 34.49 14.42 16.42
CA CYS A 111 34.60 13.53 17.57
C CYS A 111 35.42 12.29 17.20
N PRO A 112 36.33 11.81 18.07
CA PRO A 112 37.01 10.55 17.84
C PRO A 112 35.98 9.41 17.79
N SER A 113 35.80 8.84 16.60
CA SER A 113 34.98 7.66 16.39
C SER A 113 35.75 6.44 16.88
N LYS A 114 35.25 5.80 17.95
CA LYS A 114 35.69 4.44 18.30
C LYS A 114 35.03 3.50 17.29
N HIS A 115 35.58 3.38 16.09
CA HIS A 115 35.34 2.18 15.31
C HIS A 115 36.11 1.06 16.00
N ARG A 116 35.42 0.22 16.76
CA ARG A 116 36.00 -1.04 17.19
C ARG A 116 36.20 -1.84 15.91
N SER A 117 37.44 -1.93 15.41
CA SER A 117 37.77 -2.89 14.36
C SER A 117 37.55 -4.28 14.96
N VAL A 118 36.35 -4.83 14.79
CA VAL A 118 36.08 -6.21 15.15
C VAL A 118 36.79 -7.03 14.07
N GLY A 119 38.04 -7.42 14.35
CA GLY A 119 38.81 -8.28 13.46
C GLY A 119 38.18 -9.66 13.37
N GLY A 120 38.09 -10.21 12.15
CA GLY A 120 37.70 -11.59 11.91
C GLY A 120 36.19 -11.84 11.82
N TRP A 121 35.83 -13.13 11.76
CA TRP A 121 34.50 -13.73 11.49
C TRP A 121 33.28 -13.04 12.12
N MET A 122 33.47 -12.33 13.25
CA MET A 122 32.41 -11.57 13.91
C MET A 122 31.88 -10.42 13.04
N ALA A 123 32.71 -9.80 12.18
CA ALA A 123 32.25 -8.79 11.22
C ALA A 123 31.26 -9.35 10.17
N PHE A 124 31.39 -10.63 9.82
CA PHE A 124 30.50 -11.32 8.87
C PHE A 124 29.10 -11.58 9.47
N ILE A 125 29.02 -11.92 10.76
CA ILE A 125 27.75 -12.18 11.47
C ILE A 125 26.94 -10.89 11.65
N PHE A 126 27.60 -9.77 11.97
CA PHE A 126 26.94 -8.49 12.16
C PHE A 126 26.47 -7.83 10.85
N ALA A 127 27.06 -8.19 9.70
CA ALA A 127 26.62 -7.69 8.38
C ALA A 127 25.24 -8.22 7.95
N PHE A 128 24.87 -9.44 8.36
CA PHE A 128 23.59 -10.07 7.98
C PHE A 128 22.39 -9.65 8.85
N SER A 129 22.63 -9.09 10.04
CA SER A 129 21.59 -8.77 11.03
C SER A 129 21.22 -7.28 11.10
N GLY A 130 21.82 -6.42 10.25
CA GLY A 130 21.38 -5.02 10.07
C GLY A 130 21.56 -4.11 11.28
N PHE A 131 22.29 -4.53 12.33
CA PHE A 131 22.51 -3.74 13.53
C PHE A 131 23.77 -2.86 13.37
N SER A 132 23.59 -1.62 12.88
CA SER A 132 24.68 -0.63 12.79
C SER A 132 24.91 0.04 14.16
N GLU A 133 25.69 -0.62 15.01
CA GLU A 133 25.84 -0.25 16.43
C GLU A 133 26.78 0.95 16.71
N SER A 134 27.18 1.75 15.71
CA SER A 134 28.11 2.86 16.00
C SER A 134 27.94 4.07 15.09
N ILE A 135 26.80 4.76 15.21
CA ILE A 135 26.65 6.12 14.68
C ILE A 135 27.04 7.16 15.73
N ARG A 136 27.05 6.82 17.03
CA ARG A 136 27.33 7.77 18.11
C ARG A 136 28.83 7.86 18.38
N GLY A 137 29.44 9.00 18.02
CA GLY A 137 30.76 9.38 18.51
C GLY A 137 30.77 9.60 20.03
N GLN A 138 31.95 9.70 20.64
CA GLN A 138 32.05 9.86 22.10
C GLN A 138 31.49 11.21 22.62
N GLY A 139 31.29 12.20 21.75
CA GLY A 139 30.75 13.52 22.14
C GLY A 139 31.76 14.41 22.87
N TYR A 140 32.96 13.91 23.15
CA TYR A 140 34.07 14.65 23.74
C TYR A 140 35.39 14.27 23.05
N HIS A 141 36.36 15.17 23.11
CA HIS A 141 37.76 14.85 22.80
C HIS A 141 38.60 14.92 24.07
N LYS A 142 39.72 14.19 24.09
CA LYS A 142 40.69 14.26 25.18
C LYS A 142 41.58 15.48 24.94
N GLY A 143 41.72 16.32 25.95
CA GLY A 143 42.65 17.46 25.93
C GLY A 143 43.56 17.43 27.15
N GLN A 144 44.65 18.18 27.08
CA GLN A 144 45.56 18.34 28.21
C GLN A 144 44.85 19.06 29.36
N CYS A 145 45.08 18.59 30.59
CA CYS A 145 44.52 19.25 31.77
C CYS A 145 45.12 20.66 31.92
N PRO A 146 44.31 21.73 31.95
CA PRO A 146 44.80 23.11 32.02
C PRO A 146 45.50 23.42 33.36
N SER A 147 45.21 22.66 34.41
CA SER A 147 45.76 22.89 35.76
C SER A 147 47.13 22.23 35.98
N CYS A 148 47.48 21.20 35.22
CA CYS A 148 48.79 20.52 35.33
C CYS A 148 49.55 20.40 34.00
N LEU A 149 49.03 20.98 32.91
CA LEU A 149 49.61 20.95 31.56
C LEU A 149 50.01 19.53 31.12
N GLY A 150 49.17 18.54 31.44
CA GLY A 150 49.43 17.14 31.08
C GLY A 150 50.28 16.34 32.07
N LYS A 151 50.88 16.96 33.09
CA LYS A 151 51.80 16.26 34.00
C LYS A 151 51.12 15.37 35.04
N GLY A 152 49.80 15.51 35.25
CA GLY A 152 49.06 14.77 36.28
C GLY A 152 49.37 15.19 37.72
N GLN A 153 50.43 15.96 37.94
CA GLN A 153 50.90 16.42 39.26
C GLN A 153 51.48 17.84 39.11
N ASN A 154 51.58 18.60 40.20
CA ASN A 154 52.27 19.90 40.21
C ASN A 154 53.06 20.09 41.51
N SER A 155 53.84 21.17 41.60
CA SER A 155 54.69 21.44 42.78
C SER A 155 53.91 21.63 44.09
N ARG A 156 52.59 21.84 44.05
CA ARG A 156 51.73 22.04 45.23
C ARG A 156 50.91 20.81 45.62
N MET A 157 50.65 19.87 44.70
CA MET A 157 49.89 18.66 44.96
C MET A 157 50.50 17.45 44.25
N LYS A 158 50.68 16.36 45.00
CA LYS A 158 51.19 15.08 44.48
C LYS A 158 50.25 14.44 43.44
N GLU A 159 48.97 14.76 43.48
CA GLU A 159 47.98 14.30 42.52
C GLU A 159 47.08 15.47 42.12
N CYS A 160 46.92 15.70 40.81
CA CYS A 160 46.12 16.80 40.30
C CYS A 160 44.62 16.55 40.55
N SER A 161 43.98 17.30 41.43
CA SER A 161 42.56 17.14 41.80
C SER A 161 41.55 17.38 40.65
N ARG A 162 42.01 17.91 39.52
CA ARG A 162 41.15 18.18 38.35
C ARG A 162 41.15 17.03 37.33
N CYS A 163 42.20 16.22 37.31
CA CYS A 163 42.32 15.08 36.40
C CYS A 163 42.68 13.77 37.12
N ASP A 164 42.68 13.76 38.45
CA ASP A 164 42.98 12.61 39.31
C ASP A 164 44.26 11.90 38.85
N GLY A 165 45.34 12.66 38.69
CA GLY A 165 46.64 12.12 38.26
C GLY A 165 46.77 11.80 36.77
N THR A 166 45.69 11.77 35.99
CA THR A 166 45.73 11.29 34.59
C THR A 166 46.36 12.26 33.60
N GLY A 167 46.47 13.54 33.94
CA GLY A 167 47.00 14.58 33.04
C GLY A 167 46.07 14.99 31.89
N GLU A 168 44.98 14.24 31.64
CA GLU A 168 44.02 14.49 30.57
C GLU A 168 42.63 14.85 31.14
N VAL A 169 41.89 15.69 30.44
CA VAL A 169 40.50 16.00 30.74
C VAL A 169 39.61 15.79 29.52
N LYS A 170 38.36 15.40 29.74
CA LYS A 170 37.36 15.26 28.68
C LYS A 170 36.77 16.63 28.36
N ILE A 171 36.95 17.09 27.13
CA ILE A 171 36.40 18.36 26.64
C ILE A 171 35.19 18.04 25.76
N VAL A 172 34.03 18.56 26.15
CA VAL A 172 32.78 18.39 25.40
C VAL A 172 32.95 18.98 24.01
N CYS A 173 32.62 18.21 22.98
CA CYS A 173 32.72 18.65 21.60
C CYS A 173 31.70 19.77 21.34
N ALA A 174 32.19 20.95 20.92
CA ALA A 174 31.34 22.11 20.61
C ALA A 174 30.41 21.84 19.43
N THR A 175 30.82 21.03 18.46
CA THR A 175 30.04 20.79 17.25
C THR A 175 28.85 19.84 17.43
N CYS A 176 28.86 18.99 18.45
CA CYS A 176 27.73 18.11 18.78
C CYS A 176 27.18 18.32 20.20
N ASN A 177 27.75 19.25 20.98
CA ASN A 177 27.37 19.53 22.37
C ASN A 177 27.28 18.27 23.24
N GLY A 178 28.26 17.37 23.13
CA GLY A 178 28.28 16.13 23.91
C GLY A 178 27.44 14.98 23.36
N LYS A 179 26.64 15.19 22.31
CA LYS A 179 25.75 14.15 21.75
C LYS A 179 26.47 13.12 20.87
N GLY A 180 27.67 13.45 20.39
CA GLY A 180 28.47 12.59 19.52
C GLY A 180 27.91 12.43 18.10
N VAL A 181 26.80 13.11 17.78
CA VAL A 181 26.09 13.03 16.50
C VAL A 181 25.65 14.41 16.01
N LYS A 182 25.61 14.59 14.69
CA LYS A 182 24.99 15.74 14.03
C LYS A 182 23.70 15.29 13.35
N ARG A 183 22.64 16.09 13.48
CA ARG A 183 21.40 15.90 12.72
C ARG A 183 21.56 16.64 11.40
N ASN A 184 21.56 15.92 10.29
CA ASN A 184 21.54 16.52 8.97
C ASN A 184 20.11 16.75 8.48
N LYS A 185 20.00 17.55 7.41
CA LYS A 185 18.70 17.88 6.79
C LYS A 185 17.94 16.61 6.42
N GLU A 186 16.63 16.71 6.59
CA GLU A 186 15.62 15.67 6.44
C GLU A 186 15.96 14.65 5.34
N GLN A 187 16.15 13.39 5.75
CA GLN A 187 16.22 12.27 4.81
C GLN A 187 14.84 11.68 4.63
N TYR A 188 14.57 11.13 3.45
CA TYR A 188 13.30 10.52 3.12
C TYR A 188 13.52 9.05 2.80
N ILE A 189 12.83 8.16 3.52
CA ILE A 189 12.84 6.73 3.20
C ILE A 189 11.57 6.39 2.40
N LYS A 190 11.72 5.51 1.41
CA LYS A 190 10.60 4.95 0.66
C LYS A 190 9.97 3.83 1.47
N GLU A 191 8.77 4.06 1.98
CA GLU A 191 7.97 3.03 2.64
C GLU A 191 6.91 2.51 1.66
N LYS A 192 6.60 1.20 1.71
CA LYS A 192 5.56 0.61 0.86
C LYS A 192 4.23 1.34 1.06
N CYS A 193 3.51 1.62 -0.03
CA CYS A 193 2.15 2.14 0.08
C CYS A 193 1.23 0.98 0.48
N TRP A 194 0.64 1.07 1.67
CA TRP A 194 -0.27 0.04 2.19
C TRP A 194 -1.55 -0.08 1.37
N ASP A 195 -2.08 1.03 0.85
CA ASP A 195 -3.36 1.05 0.13
C ASP A 195 -3.32 0.29 -1.20
N CYS A 196 -2.16 0.27 -1.87
CA CYS A 196 -1.97 -0.49 -3.11
C CYS A 196 -1.00 -1.68 -2.97
N SER A 197 -0.46 -1.94 -1.77
CA SER A 197 0.59 -2.94 -1.53
C SER A 197 1.73 -2.86 -2.55
N SER A 198 2.29 -1.67 -2.74
CA SER A 198 3.36 -1.39 -3.71
C SER A 198 3.02 -1.50 -5.20
N ARG A 199 1.77 -1.80 -5.58
CA ARG A 199 1.39 -1.93 -6.99
C ARG A 199 1.22 -0.58 -7.71
N GLY A 200 1.06 0.52 -6.98
CA GLY A 200 0.77 1.84 -7.52
C GLY A 200 -0.63 1.99 -8.13
N LYS A 201 -1.35 0.89 -8.32
CA LYS A 201 -2.72 0.85 -8.81
C LYS A 201 -3.60 0.05 -7.86
N ILE A 202 -4.86 0.45 -7.73
CA ILE A 202 -5.88 -0.22 -6.94
C ILE A 202 -6.92 -0.76 -7.90
N GLU A 203 -7.31 -2.01 -7.70
CA GLU A 203 -8.40 -2.63 -8.44
C GLU A 203 -9.72 -2.05 -7.93
N ILE A 204 -10.47 -1.41 -8.83
CA ILE A 204 -11.80 -0.89 -8.55
C ILE A 204 -12.76 -2.04 -8.73
N LYS A 205 -13.47 -2.39 -7.66
CA LYS A 205 -14.65 -3.26 -7.74
C LYS A 205 -15.85 -2.35 -7.95
N PRO A 206 -16.41 -2.25 -9.17
CA PRO A 206 -17.48 -1.28 -9.46
C PRO A 206 -18.78 -1.59 -8.71
N PHE A 207 -18.87 -2.74 -8.04
CA PHE A 207 -20.01 -3.19 -7.25
C PHE A 207 -19.55 -3.85 -5.95
N ASP A 208 -18.96 -3.08 -5.03
CA ASP A 208 -19.09 -3.39 -3.60
C ASP A 208 -20.31 -2.59 -3.07
N PRO A 209 -21.54 -3.15 -3.10
CA PRO A 209 -22.66 -2.49 -2.47
C PRO A 209 -22.33 -2.33 -0.98
N VAL A 210 -22.18 -1.09 -0.51
CA VAL A 210 -22.06 -0.79 0.91
C VAL A 210 -23.40 -1.13 1.56
N ILE A 211 -23.59 -2.38 1.96
CA ILE A 211 -24.69 -2.76 2.84
C ILE A 211 -24.38 -2.10 4.18
N ARG A 212 -25.07 -1.01 4.52
CA ARG A 212 -24.97 -0.41 5.86
C ARG A 212 -25.24 -1.53 6.87
N LYS A 213 -24.35 -1.71 7.86
CA LYS A 213 -24.60 -2.63 8.98
C LYS A 213 -25.98 -2.30 9.57
N GLY A 214 -26.92 -3.25 9.48
CA GLY A 214 -28.31 -3.09 9.93
C GLY A 214 -29.37 -3.00 8.82
N ALA A 215 -29.02 -3.10 7.53
CA ALA A 215 -30.02 -3.22 6.47
C ALA A 215 -30.72 -4.60 6.55
N VAL A 216 -31.90 -4.63 7.15
CA VAL A 216 -32.81 -5.79 7.11
C VAL A 216 -33.43 -5.84 5.71
N LEU A 217 -33.12 -6.89 4.96
CA LEU A 217 -33.83 -7.19 3.71
C LEU A 217 -35.25 -7.63 4.08
N ASN A 218 -36.21 -6.70 3.99
CA ASN A 218 -37.62 -7.02 4.17
C ASN A 218 -38.09 -7.91 3.00
N GLY A 219 -38.07 -9.23 3.23
CA GLY A 219 -38.82 -10.18 2.42
C GLY A 219 -40.32 -9.92 2.60
N LYS A 220 -40.95 -9.23 1.65
CA LYS A 220 -42.39 -9.35 1.40
C LYS A 220 -42.64 -10.85 1.10
N GLY A 221 -43.47 -11.60 1.80
CA GLY A 221 -44.81 -11.29 2.30
C GLY A 221 -45.82 -11.90 1.34
N GLY A 222 -46.56 -12.92 1.79
CA GLY A 222 -47.84 -13.32 1.20
C GLY A 222 -47.92 -14.74 0.66
N LYS A 223 -48.41 -15.67 1.48
CA LYS A 223 -49.40 -16.66 1.02
C LYS A 223 -50.54 -16.69 2.04
N ASP A 224 -51.57 -15.94 1.73
CA ASP A 224 -52.93 -16.20 2.19
C ASP A 224 -53.53 -17.30 1.30
N LYS A 225 -54.25 -18.21 1.94
CA LYS A 225 -55.02 -19.38 1.45
C LYS A 225 -54.27 -20.69 1.30
#